data_AF-E5AV28-F1
#
_entry.id   AF-E5AV28-F1
#
_cell.length_a   1.000
_cell.length_b   1.000
_cell.length_c   1.000
_cell.angle_alpha   90.00
_cell.angle_beta   90.00
_cell.angle_gamma   90.00
#
_symmetry.space_group_name_H-M   'P 1'
#
loop_
_entity.id
_entity.type
_entity.pdbx_description
1 polymer ?
#
loop_
_entity_poly.entity_id
_entity_poly.type
_entity_poly.pdbx_seq_one_letter_code
_entity_poly.pdbx_strand_id
1 'polypeptide(L)'
;MARGNRMRLVPATDEPIAELARYRRAHGLAPSPYQGENRTLLLPLIGHEKPLARSSIHLIVKEIFALAAARLRSRGLEWHV
;
A
#
# COMPACT_ATOMS: atom_id res chain seq x y z
N MET A 1 7.37 19.85 11.94
CA MET A 1 7.65 19.49 13.34
C MET A 1 6.46 18.72 13.88
N ALA A 2 6.50 17.39 13.93
CA ALA A 2 5.42 16.61 14.53
C ALA A 2 5.59 16.63 16.06
N ARG A 3 4.75 17.40 16.76
CA ARG A 3 4.67 17.38 18.23
C ARG A 3 3.78 16.21 18.64
N GLY A 4 4.32 15.27 19.43
CA GLY A 4 3.58 14.16 20.06
C GLY A 4 3.79 12.80 19.40
N ASN A 5 4.95 12.18 19.61
CA ASN A 5 5.27 10.82 19.18
C ASN A 5 4.58 9.76 20.06
N ARG A 6 3.24 9.69 20.04
CA ARG A 6 2.51 8.60 20.68
C ARG A 6 2.33 7.47 19.68
N MET A 7 3.10 6.40 19.86
CA MET A 7 2.85 5.14 19.17
C MET A 7 1.43 4.68 19.50
N ARG A 8 0.67 4.32 18.47
CA ARG A 8 -0.68 3.77 18.58
C ARG A 8 -0.70 2.43 17.91
N LEU A 9 -1.30 1.44 18.58
CA LEU A 9 -1.61 0.17 17.95
C LEU A 9 -2.75 0.39 16.95
N VAL A 10 -2.53 -0.04 15.72
CA VAL A 10 -3.56 -0.10 14.68
C VAL A 10 -3.95 -1.57 14.54
N PRO A 11 -5.19 -1.95 14.88
CA PRO A 11 -5.64 -3.32 14.66
C PRO A 11 -5.66 -3.59 13.15
N ALA A 12 -5.09 -4.72 12.75
CA ALA A 12 -5.15 -5.23 11.39
C ALA A 12 -5.73 -6.65 11.45
N THR A 13 -6.62 -6.95 10.51
CA THR A 13 -7.14 -8.30 10.33
C THR A 13 -6.09 -9.20 9.67
N ASP A 14 -6.33 -10.51 9.67
CA ASP A 14 -5.39 -11.49 9.11
C ASP A 14 -5.12 -11.27 7.62
N GLU A 15 -6.14 -10.81 6.87
CA GLU A 15 -6.02 -10.57 5.43
C GLU A 15 -4.99 -9.47 5.10
N PRO A 16 -5.09 -8.22 5.60
CA PRO A 16 -4.04 -7.21 5.43
C PRO A 16 -2.64 -7.67 5.87
N ILE A 17 -2.52 -8.47 6.92
CA ILE A 17 -1.24 -9.01 7.38
C ILE A 17 -0.67 -10.02 6.37
N ALA A 18 -1.52 -10.89 5.82
CA ALA A 18 -1.13 -11.82 4.77
C ALA A 18 -0.72 -11.09 3.48
N GLU A 19 -1.44 -10.04 3.11
CA GLU A 19 -1.11 -9.15 1.98
C GLU A 19 0.25 -8.47 2.16
N LEU A 20 0.50 -7.91 3.34
CA LEU A 20 1.79 -7.30 3.69
C LEU A 20 2.93 -8.32 3.63
N ALA A 21 2.72 -9.53 4.15
CA ALA A 21 3.70 -10.60 4.11
C ALA A 21 4.04 -11.02 2.68
N ARG A 22 3.04 -11.11 1.79
CA ARG A 22 3.25 -11.40 0.38
C ARG A 22 4.03 -10.28 -0.31
N TYR A 23 3.66 -9.02 -0.07
CA TYR A 23 4.37 -7.86 -0.61
C TYR A 23 5.84 -7.87 -0.19
N ARG A 24 6.13 -8.07 1.09
CA ARG A 24 7.50 -8.11 1.63
C ARG A 24 8.33 -9.22 1.01
N ARG A 25 7.79 -10.44 0.86
CA ARG A 25 8.49 -11.55 0.20
C ARG A 25 8.81 -11.25 -1.27
N ALA A 26 7.89 -10.61 -2.00
CA ALA A 26 8.13 -10.20 -3.39
C ALA A 26 9.29 -9.20 -3.51
N HIS A 27 9.59 -8.46 -2.43
CA HIS A 27 10.73 -7.56 -2.30
C HIS A 27 11.94 -8.18 -1.57
N GLY A 28 11.98 -9.50 -1.39
CA GLY A 28 13.10 -10.19 -0.74
C GLY A 28 13.23 -9.94 0.77
N LEU A 29 12.16 -9.48 1.41
CA LEU A 29 12.14 -9.16 2.84
C LEU A 29 11.49 -10.29 3.67
N ALA A 30 11.81 -10.30 4.96
CA ALA A 30 11.11 -11.15 5.93
C ALA A 30 9.61 -10.82 5.93
N PRO A 31 8.70 -11.81 6.06
CA PRO A 31 7.26 -11.59 5.89
C PRO A 31 6.64 -10.67 6.94
N SER A 32 7.18 -10.64 8.16
CA SER A 32 6.76 -9.71 9.21
C SER A 32 7.79 -8.58 9.37
N PRO A 33 7.36 -7.33 9.65
CA PRO A 33 8.29 -6.28 10.03
C PRO A 33 8.92 -6.56 11.40
N TYR A 34 10.16 -6.12 11.57
CA TYR A 34 10.83 -6.18 12.87
C TYR A 34 10.37 -5.01 13.75
N GLN A 35 10.34 -5.22 15.06
CA GLN A 35 10.12 -4.10 15.99
C GLN A 35 11.26 -3.08 15.81
N GLY A 36 10.89 -1.81 15.65
CA GLY A 36 11.84 -0.73 15.41
C GLY A 36 12.38 -0.63 13.98
N GLU A 37 11.88 -1.46 13.04
CA GLU A 37 12.21 -1.32 11.63
C GLU A 37 11.78 0.07 11.13
N ASN A 38 12.74 0.84 10.60
CA ASN A 38 12.49 2.20 10.09
C ASN A 38 12.26 2.24 8.58
N ARG A 39 12.22 1.07 7.94
CA ARG A 39 11.98 0.91 6.51
C ARG A 39 10.53 1.24 6.19
N THR A 40 10.33 1.92 5.07
CA THR A 40 8.99 2.27 4.60
C THR A 40 8.20 1.03 4.16
N LEU A 41 6.91 0.98 4.50
CA LEU A 41 6.02 -0.13 4.12
C LEU A 41 5.78 -0.20 2.61
N LEU A 42 5.83 0.94 1.91
CA LEU A 42 5.73 1.01 0.46
C LEU A 42 7.09 1.40 -0.11
N LEU A 43 7.70 0.48 -0.86
CA LEU A 43 9.03 0.69 -1.42
C LEU A 43 8.92 1.43 -2.77
N PRO A 44 9.74 2.48 -2.99
CA PRO A 44 9.82 3.10 -4.31
C PRO A 44 10.39 2.10 -5.31
N LEU A 45 9.87 2.13 -6.54
CA LEU A 45 10.35 1.27 -7.63
C LEU A 45 11.75 1.68 -8.11
N ILE A 46 12.08 2.97 -8.02
CA ILE A 46 13.33 3.55 -8.51
C ILE A 46 13.93 4.42 -7.41
N GLY A 47 15.24 4.31 -7.22
CA GLY A 47 16.02 5.15 -6.32
C GLY A 47 16.09 4.62 -4.89
N HIS A 48 16.44 5.50 -3.96
CA HIS A 48 16.67 5.15 -2.57
C HIS A 48 15.36 4.88 -1.81
N GLU A 49 15.41 3.97 -0.83
CA GLU A 49 14.32 3.67 0.10
C GLU A 49 13.99 4.90 0.96
N LYS A 50 13.11 5.75 0.44
CA LYS A 50 12.55 6.91 1.12
C LYS A 50 11.03 6.78 1.15
N PRO A 51 10.36 7.30 2.19
CA PRO A 51 8.91 7.36 2.21
C PRO A 51 8.37 8.02 0.95
N LEU A 52 7.39 7.40 0.32
CA LEU A 52 6.71 8.00 -0.83
C LEU A 52 6.02 9.29 -0.43
N ALA A 53 6.06 10.28 -1.32
CA ALA A 53 5.25 11.47 -1.15
C ALA A 53 3.76 11.09 -1.09
N ARG A 54 2.98 11.80 -0.27
CA ARG A 54 1.53 11.61 -0.18
C ARG A 54 0.86 11.69 -1.56
N SER A 55 1.32 12.59 -2.43
CA SER A 55 0.83 12.73 -3.80
C SER A 55 1.08 11.48 -4.64
N SER A 56 2.23 10.82 -4.49
CA SER A 56 2.53 9.57 -5.20
C SER A 56 1.55 8.46 -4.82
N ILE A 57 1.28 8.29 -3.52
CA ILE A 57 0.30 7.30 -3.05
C ILE A 57 -1.10 7.64 -3.60
N HIS A 58 -1.48 8.91 -3.57
CA HIS A 58 -2.75 9.37 -4.15
C HIS A 58 -2.87 9.03 -5.63
N LEU A 59 -1.82 9.24 -6.42
CA LEU A 59 -1.81 8.90 -7.85
C LEU A 59 -1.90 7.40 -8.10
N ILE A 60 -1.18 6.59 -7.32
CA ILE A 60 -1.27 5.12 -7.40
C ILE A 60 -2.71 4.66 -7.18
N VAL A 61 -3.35 5.14 -6.11
CA VAL A 61 -4.74 4.79 -5.81
C VAL A 61 -5.67 5.28 -6.93
N LYS A 62 -5.50 6.51 -7.40
CA LYS A 62 -6.31 7.07 -8.49
C LYS A 62 -6.22 6.21 -9.76
N GLU A 63 -5.02 5.75 -10.11
CA GLU A 63 -4.80 4.91 -11.29
C GLU A 63 -5.42 3.53 -11.15
N ILE A 64 -5.29 2.89 -9.97
CA ILE A 64 -5.94 1.59 -9.69
C ILE A 64 -7.45 1.67 -9.93
N PHE A 65 -8.09 2.73 -9.42
CA PHE A 65 -9.53 2.94 -9.61
C PHE A 65 -9.88 3.24 -11.08
N ALA A 66 -9.07 4.02 -11.78
CA ALA A 66 -9.28 4.31 -13.20
C ALA A 66 -9.23 3.02 -14.05
N LEU A 67 -8.23 2.16 -13.81
CA LEU A 67 -8.07 0.88 -14.48
C LEU A 67 -9.21 -0.10 -14.13
N ALA A 68 -9.62 -0.16 -12.86
CA ALA A 68 -10.75 -0.97 -12.43
C ALA A 68 -12.05 -0.54 -13.12
N ALA A 69 -12.31 0.77 -13.19
CA ALA A 69 -13.48 1.31 -13.85
C ALA A 69 -13.44 1.09 -15.38
N ALA A 70 -12.26 1.21 -16.00
CA ALA A 70 -12.07 0.89 -17.42
C ALA A 70 -12.37 -0.59 -17.70
N ARG A 71 -11.87 -1.50 -16.86
CA ARG A 71 -12.13 -2.94 -16.94
C ARG A 71 -13.62 -3.27 -16.75
N LEU A 72 -14.30 -2.56 -15.85
CA LEU A 72 -15.74 -2.74 -15.64
C LEU A 72 -16.53 -2.30 -16.89
N ARG A 73 -16.23 -1.12 -17.43
CA ARG A 73 -16.87 -0.60 -18.65
C ARG A 73 -16.64 -1.49 -19.87
N SER A 74 -15.44 -2.09 -20.00
CA SER A 74 -15.14 -2.99 -21.11
C SER A 74 -15.93 -4.30 -21.08
N ARG A 75 -16.56 -4.66 -19.96
CA ARG A 75 -17.40 -5.87 -19.85
C ARG A 75 -18.82 -5.67 -20.38
N GLY A 76 -19.22 -4.45 -20.75
CA GLY A 76 -20.56 -4.14 -21.26
C GLY A 76 -21.56 -3.78 -20.14
N LEU A 77 -22.77 -3.41 -20.58
CA LEU A 77 -23.80 -2.73 -19.77
C LEU A 77 -24.58 -3.67 -18.83
N GLU A 78 -23.89 -4.43 -17.98
CA GLU A 78 -24.53 -5.26 -16.94
C GLU A 78 -24.46 -4.61 -15.55
N TRP A 79 -23.88 -3.41 -15.45
CA TRP A 79 -23.69 -2.67 -14.21
C TRP A 79 -24.36 -1.29 -14.27
N HIS A 80 -25.69 -1.28 -14.29
CA HIS A 80 -26.48 -0.16 -13.79
C HIS A 80 -27.01 -0.54 -12.40
N VAL A 81 -26.49 0.15 -11.38
CA VAL A 81 -27.13 0.24 -10.06
C VAL A 81 -28.25 1.26 -10.16
#